data_AF-A0A7R7DJN2-F1
#
_entry.id   AF-A0A7R7DJN2-F1
#
_cell.length_a   1.000
_cell.length_b   1.000
_cell.length_c   1.000
_cell.angle_alpha   90.00
_cell.angle_beta   90.00
_cell.angle_gamma   90.00
#
_symmetry.space_group_name_H-M   'P 1'
#
loop_
_entity.id
_entity.type
_entity.pdbx_description
1 polymer ?
#
loop_
_entity_poly.entity_id
_entity_poly.type
_entity_poly.pdbx_seq_one_letter_code
_entity_poly.pdbx_strand_id
1 'polypeptide(L)'
;MAPPAWTTRPNAKDDLRERARELRRQHRSVPEVAAELGIAKSTAYRWVRDIPLDVDARKALFAREHSSTTGHGQMMAEARWSEYRAERDARQAERVTGAAGSVGGLTQEELVRIGAMMYWCEGAKAKPWNSTRRITFVNSDAGLILVFLAFLRAVGVEQSTIDFRVQIHETADADAAVRWWAAKVGADRTIFRRTSLKRHNPKTVRYNTGADYHGCLIVSVRRSRAIYDMVEGLVIGVVRAAGRPSAPCDPWPQ
;
A
#
# COMPACT_ATOMS: atom_id res chain seq x y z
N MET A 1 -14.27 -71.46 -25.17
CA MET A 1 -14.25 -71.10 -26.61
C MET A 1 -14.78 -69.68 -26.71
N ALA A 2 -13.94 -68.71 -27.10
CA ALA A 2 -14.39 -67.32 -27.26
C ALA A 2 -15.39 -67.23 -28.43
N PRO A 3 -16.47 -66.45 -28.32
CA PRO A 3 -17.43 -66.30 -29.40
C PRO A 3 -16.79 -65.67 -30.66
N PRO A 4 -17.21 -66.08 -31.86
CA PRO A 4 -16.59 -65.67 -33.13
C PRO A 4 -16.86 -64.19 -33.48
N ALA A 5 -15.89 -63.58 -34.18
CA ALA A 5 -15.77 -62.14 -34.44
C ALA A 5 -16.96 -61.49 -35.19
N TRP A 6 -17.85 -62.25 -35.80
CA TRP A 6 -18.99 -61.74 -36.57
C TRP A 6 -20.23 -61.40 -35.71
N THR A 7 -20.22 -61.71 -34.41
CA THR A 7 -21.33 -61.39 -33.48
C THR A 7 -21.30 -59.96 -32.93
N THR A 8 -20.26 -59.18 -33.20
CA THR A 8 -20.12 -57.81 -32.70
C THR A 8 -20.72 -56.82 -33.71
N ARG A 9 -22.00 -56.47 -33.56
CA ARG A 9 -22.55 -55.30 -34.26
C ARG A 9 -21.92 -54.04 -33.65
N PRO A 10 -21.21 -53.18 -34.41
CA PRO A 10 -20.69 -51.94 -33.86
C PRO A 10 -21.87 -51.07 -33.43
N ASN A 11 -21.92 -50.73 -32.14
CA ASN A 11 -22.85 -49.70 -31.69
C ASN A 11 -22.30 -48.35 -32.19
N ALA A 12 -23.15 -47.41 -32.58
CA ALA A 12 -22.71 -46.04 -32.93
C ALA A 12 -21.88 -45.34 -31.82
N LYS A 13 -21.94 -45.86 -30.58
CA LYS A 13 -21.11 -45.43 -29.46
C LYS A 13 -19.67 -45.96 -29.52
N ASP A 14 -19.42 -47.05 -30.22
CA ASP A 14 -18.09 -47.63 -30.42
C ASP A 14 -17.27 -46.76 -31.37
N ASP A 15 -17.88 -46.26 -32.45
CA ASP A 15 -17.25 -45.32 -33.39
C ASP A 15 -16.90 -43.98 -32.71
N LEU A 16 -17.82 -43.43 -31.90
CA LEU A 16 -17.56 -42.23 -31.10
C LEU A 16 -16.47 -42.45 -30.05
N ARG A 17 -16.39 -43.64 -29.47
CA ARG A 17 -15.35 -44.00 -28.50
C ARG A 17 -13.99 -44.13 -29.17
N GLU A 18 -13.93 -44.72 -30.35
CA GLU A 18 -12.69 -44.81 -31.13
C GLU A 18 -12.21 -43.42 -31.55
N ARG A 19 -13.12 -42.56 -32.02
CA ARG A 19 -12.80 -41.17 -32.35
C ARG A 19 -12.33 -40.36 -31.13
N ALA A 20 -12.95 -40.55 -29.97
CA ALA A 20 -12.52 -39.90 -28.72
C ALA A 20 -11.08 -40.30 -28.33
N ARG A 21 -10.72 -41.56 -28.56
CA ARG A 21 -9.37 -42.06 -28.28
C ARG A 21 -8.35 -41.53 -29.26
N GLU A 22 -8.72 -41.38 -30.52
CA GLU A 22 -7.85 -40.77 -31.53
C GLU A 22 -7.54 -39.30 -31.22
N LEU A 23 -8.57 -38.52 -30.90
CA LEU A 23 -8.38 -37.14 -30.45
C LEU A 23 -7.52 -37.04 -29.19
N ARG A 24 -7.61 -38.03 -28.29
CA ARG A 24 -6.76 -38.08 -27.09
C ARG A 24 -5.30 -38.34 -27.42
N ARG A 25 -5.00 -39.23 -28.39
CA ARG A 25 -3.63 -39.48 -28.87
C ARG A 25 -3.04 -38.25 -29.55
N GLN A 26 -3.89 -37.41 -30.15
CA GLN A 26 -3.52 -36.10 -30.71
C GLN A 26 -3.41 -34.99 -29.65
N HIS A 27 -3.27 -35.37 -28.37
CA HIS A 27 -3.06 -34.47 -27.24
C HIS A 27 -4.20 -33.49 -26.92
N ARG A 28 -5.42 -33.75 -27.39
CA ARG A 28 -6.60 -32.92 -27.07
C ARG A 28 -7.06 -33.14 -25.63
N SER A 29 -7.60 -32.10 -24.99
CA SER A 29 -8.13 -32.16 -23.63
C SER A 29 -9.46 -32.91 -23.57
N VAL A 30 -9.81 -33.45 -22.40
CA VAL A 30 -11.13 -34.08 -22.19
C VAL A 30 -12.29 -33.10 -22.51
N PRO A 31 -12.23 -31.81 -22.11
CA PRO A 31 -13.18 -30.80 -22.57
C PRO A 31 -13.25 -30.63 -24.09
N GLU A 32 -12.12 -30.61 -24.80
CA GLU A 32 -12.08 -30.48 -26.26
C GLU A 32 -12.68 -31.71 -26.96
N VAL A 33 -12.34 -32.91 -26.49
CA VAL A 33 -12.92 -34.18 -27.00
C VAL A 33 -14.44 -34.20 -26.79
N ALA A 34 -14.91 -33.74 -25.63
CA ALA A 34 -16.33 -33.65 -25.32
C ALA A 34 -17.07 -32.66 -26.23
N ALA A 35 -16.47 -31.48 -26.47
CA ALA A 35 -17.03 -30.46 -27.34
C ALA A 35 -17.05 -30.90 -28.82
N GLU A 36 -15.96 -31.50 -29.30
CA GLU A 36 -15.83 -31.94 -30.70
C GLU A 36 -16.78 -33.08 -31.05
N LEU A 37 -17.06 -33.98 -30.09
CA LEU A 37 -17.95 -35.12 -30.30
C LEU A 37 -19.39 -34.89 -29.81
N GLY A 38 -19.69 -33.73 -29.23
CA GLY A 38 -21.01 -33.41 -28.69
C GLY A 38 -21.45 -34.33 -27.53
N ILE A 39 -20.50 -34.88 -26.76
CA ILE A 39 -20.78 -35.81 -25.65
C ILE A 39 -20.55 -35.14 -24.29
N ALA A 40 -21.16 -35.70 -23.25
CA ALA A 40 -20.89 -35.25 -21.88
C ALA A 40 -19.41 -35.44 -21.49
N LYS A 41 -18.83 -34.47 -20.75
CA LYS A 41 -17.44 -34.52 -20.27
C LYS A 41 -17.13 -35.78 -19.46
N SER A 42 -18.08 -36.26 -18.67
CA SER A 42 -17.97 -37.49 -17.88
C SER A 42 -17.87 -38.75 -18.76
N THR A 43 -18.54 -38.75 -19.92
CA THR A 43 -18.45 -39.83 -20.92
C THR A 43 -17.09 -39.80 -21.62
N ALA A 44 -16.64 -38.63 -22.09
CA ALA A 44 -15.33 -38.46 -22.69
C ALA A 44 -14.21 -38.92 -21.74
N TYR A 45 -14.23 -38.50 -20.47
CA TYR A 45 -13.27 -38.93 -19.44
C TYR A 45 -13.21 -40.45 -19.31
N ARG A 46 -14.38 -41.11 -19.20
CA ARG A 46 -14.46 -42.55 -19.01
C ARG A 46 -13.82 -43.32 -20.17
N TRP A 47 -13.92 -42.81 -21.40
CA TRP A 47 -13.41 -43.46 -22.61
C TRP A 47 -11.91 -43.31 -22.82
N VAL A 48 -11.32 -42.23 -22.29
CA VAL A 48 -9.92 -41.85 -22.56
C VAL A 48 -9.03 -41.83 -21.33
N ARG A 49 -9.55 -42.12 -20.13
CA ARG A 49 -8.80 -42.09 -18.85
C ARG A 49 -7.55 -42.97 -18.83
N ASP A 50 -7.54 -44.03 -19.64
CA ASP A 50 -6.43 -44.98 -19.74
C ASP A 50 -5.40 -44.59 -20.81
N ILE A 51 -5.59 -43.46 -21.48
CA ILE A 51 -4.62 -42.82 -22.39
C ILE A 51 -4.10 -41.55 -21.71
N PRO A 52 -3.07 -41.66 -20.85
CA PRO A 52 -2.45 -40.50 -20.22
C PRO A 52 -1.71 -39.66 -21.26
N LEU A 53 -1.77 -38.33 -21.11
CA LEU A 53 -0.90 -37.43 -21.86
C LEU A 53 0.51 -37.49 -21.26
N ASP A 54 1.52 -37.47 -22.13
CA ASP A 54 2.88 -37.22 -21.70
C ASP A 54 3.01 -35.84 -21.02
N VAL A 55 4.16 -35.62 -20.40
CA VAL A 55 4.42 -34.44 -19.58
C VAL A 55 4.42 -33.16 -20.43
N ASP A 56 4.87 -33.23 -21.68
CA ASP A 56 5.04 -32.06 -22.55
C ASP A 56 3.73 -31.66 -23.21
N ALA A 57 2.93 -32.63 -23.66
CA ALA A 57 1.57 -32.44 -24.14
C ALA A 57 0.67 -31.82 -23.06
N ARG A 58 0.83 -32.25 -21.81
CA ARG A 58 0.09 -31.68 -20.68
C ARG A 58 0.49 -30.24 -20.41
N LYS A 59 1.78 -29.91 -20.45
CA LYS A 59 2.27 -28.51 -20.32
C LYS A 59 1.75 -27.63 -21.46
N ALA A 60 1.79 -28.10 -22.70
CA ALA A 60 1.31 -27.38 -23.87
C ALA A 60 -0.20 -27.09 -23.78
N LEU A 61 -0.99 -28.05 -23.29
CA LEU A 61 -2.41 -27.88 -23.07
C LEU A 61 -2.72 -26.83 -22.00
N PHE A 62 -2.02 -26.88 -20.86
CA PHE A 62 -2.18 -25.89 -19.79
C PHE A 62 -1.87 -24.47 -20.28
N ALA A 63 -0.81 -24.28 -21.07
CA ALA A 63 -0.45 -22.99 -21.64
C ALA A 63 -1.54 -22.45 -22.59
N ARG A 64 -2.14 -23.32 -23.43
CA ARG A 64 -3.20 -22.94 -24.37
C ARG A 64 -4.50 -22.54 -23.66
N GLU A 65 -4.93 -23.30 -22.65
CA GLU A 65 -6.16 -22.99 -21.89
C GLU A 65 -6.03 -21.68 -21.08
N HIS A 66 -4.84 -21.39 -20.52
CA HIS A 66 -4.60 -20.16 -19.76
C HIS A 66 -4.48 -18.92 -20.65
N SER A 67 -4.02 -19.08 -21.89
CA SER A 67 -3.90 -17.96 -22.84
C SER A 67 -5.25 -17.45 -23.38
N SER A 68 -6.23 -18.36 -23.57
CA SER A 68 -7.49 -18.04 -24.25
C SER A 68 -8.62 -17.61 -23.32
N THR A 69 -8.69 -18.16 -22.11
CA THR A 69 -9.81 -17.90 -21.18
C THR A 69 -9.58 -16.66 -20.31
N THR A 70 -8.31 -16.29 -20.08
CA THR A 70 -7.96 -15.27 -19.09
C THR A 70 -7.74 -13.89 -19.74
N GLY A 71 -7.16 -13.82 -20.94
CA GLY A 71 -6.79 -12.53 -21.58
C GLY A 71 -7.96 -11.69 -22.11
N HIS A 72 -8.93 -12.30 -22.80
CA HIS A 72 -10.04 -11.55 -23.43
C HIS A 72 -11.05 -10.99 -22.42
N GLY A 73 -11.35 -11.74 -21.35
CA GLY A 73 -12.22 -11.27 -20.27
C GLY A 73 -11.58 -10.18 -19.41
N GLN A 74 -10.26 -10.26 -19.21
CA GLN A 74 -9.49 -9.23 -18.50
C GLN A 74 -9.39 -7.93 -19.28
N MET A 75 -9.15 -7.97 -20.59
CA MET A 75 -9.09 -6.77 -21.43
C MET A 75 -10.42 -6.02 -21.48
N MET A 76 -11.55 -6.73 -21.64
CA MET A 76 -12.88 -6.11 -21.67
C MET A 76 -13.31 -5.57 -20.31
N ALA A 77 -12.92 -6.23 -19.22
CA ALA A 77 -13.08 -5.69 -17.87
C ALA A 77 -12.21 -4.43 -17.70
N GLU A 78 -10.93 -4.51 -18.04
CA GLU A 78 -9.96 -3.42 -17.85
C GLU A 78 -10.34 -2.14 -18.59
N ALA A 79 -10.83 -2.25 -19.83
CA ALA A 79 -11.34 -1.13 -20.63
C ALA A 79 -12.63 -0.51 -20.07
N ARG A 80 -13.54 -1.32 -19.53
CA ARG A 80 -14.77 -0.80 -18.90
C ARG A 80 -14.51 -0.16 -17.53
N TRP A 81 -13.54 -0.70 -16.79
CA TRP A 81 -13.11 -0.15 -15.50
C TRP A 81 -12.15 1.04 -15.66
N SER A 82 -11.52 1.27 -16.81
CA SER A 82 -10.60 2.39 -17.02
C SER A 82 -11.32 3.73 -17.11
N GLU A 83 -12.46 3.80 -17.81
CA GLU A 83 -13.27 5.02 -17.90
C GLU A 83 -13.86 5.39 -16.54
N TYR A 84 -14.42 4.42 -15.82
CA TYR A 84 -14.93 4.62 -14.46
C TYR A 84 -13.82 5.06 -13.49
N ARG A 85 -12.62 4.47 -13.57
CA ARG A 85 -11.46 4.89 -12.76
C ARG A 85 -11.05 6.32 -13.11
N ALA A 86 -10.96 6.66 -14.39
CA ALA A 86 -10.59 7.99 -14.84
C ALA A 86 -11.58 9.06 -14.37
N GLU A 87 -12.89 8.81 -14.49
CA GLU A 87 -13.93 9.73 -14.00
C GLU A 87 -13.86 9.88 -12.47
N ARG A 88 -13.66 8.78 -11.75
CA ARG A 88 -13.54 8.77 -10.29
C ARG A 88 -12.29 9.50 -9.80
N ASP A 89 -11.16 9.31 -10.48
CA ASP A 89 -9.90 9.98 -10.17
C ASP A 89 -9.96 11.48 -10.53
N ALA A 90 -10.63 11.85 -11.63
CA ALA A 90 -10.89 13.25 -12.00
C ALA A 90 -11.76 13.95 -10.94
N ARG A 91 -12.86 13.33 -10.52
CA ARG A 91 -13.71 13.85 -9.43
C ARG A 91 -12.97 13.96 -8.10
N GLN A 92 -12.06 13.03 -7.82
CA GLN A 92 -11.20 13.11 -6.64
C GLN A 92 -10.24 14.29 -6.74
N ALA A 93 -9.56 14.45 -7.88
CA ALA A 93 -8.63 15.56 -8.13
C ALA A 93 -9.33 16.92 -8.01
N GLU A 94 -10.56 17.03 -8.52
CA GLU A 94 -11.38 18.24 -8.39
C GLU A 94 -11.70 18.56 -6.93
N ARG A 95 -12.19 17.59 -6.14
CA ARG A 95 -12.46 17.80 -4.71
C ARG A 95 -11.22 18.21 -3.93
N VAL A 96 -10.08 17.55 -4.20
CA VAL A 96 -8.80 17.86 -3.55
C VAL A 96 -8.33 19.27 -3.93
N THR A 97 -8.38 19.62 -5.21
CA THR A 97 -7.95 20.93 -5.70
C THR A 97 -8.85 22.05 -5.19
N GLY A 98 -10.17 21.84 -5.18
CA GLY A 98 -11.12 22.80 -4.62
C GLY A 98 -10.89 23.04 -3.13
N ALA A 99 -10.71 21.97 -2.34
CA ALA A 99 -10.41 22.09 -0.91
C ALA A 99 -9.04 22.76 -0.68
N ALA A 100 -8.00 22.40 -1.45
CA ALA A 100 -6.70 23.04 -1.37
C ALA A 100 -6.78 24.54 -1.71
N GLY A 101 -7.54 24.91 -2.74
CA GLY A 101 -7.74 26.29 -3.15
C GLY A 101 -8.56 27.14 -2.17
N SER A 102 -9.33 26.52 -1.27
CA SER A 102 -10.03 27.23 -0.20
C SER A 102 -9.11 27.69 0.94
N VAL A 103 -7.91 27.12 1.03
CA VAL A 103 -6.91 27.54 2.02
C VAL A 103 -6.15 28.73 1.45
N GLY A 104 -6.48 29.93 1.95
CA GLY A 104 -5.74 31.16 1.65
C GLY A 104 -4.38 31.21 2.36
N GLY A 105 -3.85 32.42 2.50
CA GLY A 105 -2.68 32.64 3.35
C GLY A 105 -3.02 32.38 4.82
N LEU A 106 -2.22 31.57 5.50
CA LEU A 106 -2.36 31.35 6.94
C LEU A 106 -1.81 32.56 7.71
N THR A 107 -2.62 33.09 8.62
CA THR A 107 -2.12 34.00 9.65
C THR A 107 -1.14 33.27 10.56
N GLN A 108 -0.25 34.02 11.22
CA GLN A 108 0.66 33.44 12.21
C GLN A 108 -0.09 32.70 13.32
N GLU A 109 -1.25 33.24 13.74
CA GLU A 109 -2.07 32.66 14.80
C GLU A 109 -2.71 31.31 14.38
N GLU A 110 -3.22 31.22 13.15
CA GLU A 110 -3.72 29.96 12.57
C GLU A 110 -2.61 28.92 12.45
N LEU A 111 -1.44 29.32 11.93
CA LEU A 111 -0.28 28.42 11.82
C LEU A 111 0.16 27.90 13.20
N VAL A 112 0.12 28.75 14.23
CA VAL A 112 0.45 28.36 15.61
C VAL A 112 -0.55 27.34 16.15
N ARG A 113 -1.85 27.55 15.95
CA ARG A 113 -2.88 26.59 16.38
C ARG A 113 -2.79 25.27 15.62
N ILE A 114 -2.63 25.32 14.29
CA ILE A 114 -2.48 24.12 13.44
C ILE A 114 -1.22 23.35 13.85
N GLY A 115 -0.09 24.04 14.04
CA GLY A 115 1.16 23.42 14.48
C GLY A 115 1.06 22.77 15.85
N ALA A 116 0.38 23.41 16.80
CA ALA A 116 0.12 22.83 18.13
C ALA A 116 -0.73 21.55 18.04
N MET A 117 -1.82 21.58 17.26
CA MET A 117 -2.68 20.40 17.06
C MET A 117 -1.95 19.27 16.34
N MET A 118 -1.18 19.59 15.30
CA MET A 118 -0.38 18.61 14.57
C MET A 118 0.68 17.96 15.47
N TYR A 119 1.35 18.75 16.31
CA TYR A 119 2.25 18.22 17.33
C TYR A 119 1.51 17.33 18.33
N TRP A 120 0.29 17.70 18.74
CA TRP A 120 -0.46 16.87 19.69
C TRP A 120 -0.90 15.52 19.08
N CYS A 121 -1.06 15.44 17.76
CA CYS A 121 -1.40 14.19 17.07
C CYS A 121 -0.18 13.28 16.89
N GLU A 122 0.94 13.82 16.39
CA GLU A 122 2.09 13.02 15.89
C GLU A 122 3.37 13.21 16.74
N GLY A 123 3.38 14.17 17.66
CA GLY A 123 4.51 14.51 18.51
C GLY A 123 4.64 13.64 19.75
N ALA A 124 5.86 13.56 20.27
CA ALA A 124 6.15 12.87 21.52
C ALA A 124 5.52 13.62 22.71
N LYS A 125 4.67 12.94 23.47
CA LYS A 125 4.08 13.48 24.70
C LYS A 125 4.92 13.08 25.92
N ALA A 126 5.00 13.97 26.89
CA ALA A 126 5.49 13.64 28.22
C ALA A 126 4.63 12.52 28.82
N LYS A 127 5.26 11.63 29.57
CA LYS A 127 4.61 10.47 30.21
C LYS A 127 4.95 10.46 31.70
N PRO A 128 4.15 9.83 32.58
CA PRO A 128 4.43 9.79 34.02
C PRO A 128 5.84 9.28 34.36
N TRP A 129 6.32 8.28 33.60
CA TRP A 129 7.67 7.72 33.74
C TRP A 129 8.77 8.46 32.97
N ASN A 130 8.40 9.48 32.18
CA ASN A 130 9.33 10.33 31.46
C ASN A 130 8.70 11.71 31.24
N SER A 131 8.85 12.57 32.24
CA SER A 131 8.34 13.95 32.26
C SER A 131 9.16 14.92 31.41
N THR A 132 10.05 14.41 30.57
CA THR A 132 10.86 15.22 29.66
C THR A 132 9.96 15.91 28.65
N ARG A 133 9.80 17.23 28.81
CA ARG A 133 9.05 18.10 27.91
C ARG A 133 9.91 18.53 26.70
N ARG A 134 10.35 17.54 25.93
CA ARG A 134 11.14 17.75 24.72
C ARG A 134 10.27 17.58 23.48
N ILE A 135 10.19 18.63 22.66
CA ILE A 135 9.52 18.62 21.37
C ILE A 135 10.27 17.64 20.47
N THR A 136 9.61 16.53 20.13
CA THR A 136 10.07 15.57 19.13
C THR A 136 8.89 15.25 18.22
N PHE A 137 9.04 15.51 16.93
CA PHE A 137 8.02 15.28 15.91
C PHE A 137 8.56 14.33 14.85
N VAL A 138 7.78 13.32 14.46
CA VAL A 138 8.23 12.30 13.50
C VAL A 138 7.19 12.16 12.41
N ASN A 139 7.60 12.33 11.15
CA ASN A 139 6.69 12.10 10.03
C ASN A 139 7.45 11.68 8.77
N SER A 140 6.81 10.93 7.86
CA SER A 140 7.36 10.61 6.54
C SER A 140 6.93 11.59 5.45
N ASP A 141 5.86 12.34 5.67
CA ASP A 141 5.37 13.35 4.75
C ASP A 141 6.20 14.63 4.87
N ALA A 142 6.84 15.04 3.77
CA ALA A 142 7.67 16.23 3.75
C ALA A 142 6.85 17.53 3.89
N GLY A 143 5.61 17.57 3.41
CA GLY A 143 4.73 18.72 3.58
C GLY A 143 4.42 18.97 5.06
N LEU A 144 4.06 17.93 5.81
CA LEU A 144 3.81 18.04 7.25
C LEU A 144 5.07 18.45 8.04
N ILE A 145 6.24 17.92 7.65
CA ILE A 145 7.52 18.36 8.23
C ILE A 145 7.76 19.84 7.98
N LEU A 146 7.52 20.34 6.76
CA LEU A 146 7.73 21.75 6.41
C LEU A 146 6.76 22.68 7.14
N VAL A 147 5.48 22.28 7.28
CA VAL A 147 4.50 23.00 8.10
C VAL A 147 4.95 23.03 9.57
N PHE A 148 5.49 21.91 10.09
CA PHE A 148 6.00 21.86 11.46
C PHE A 148 7.19 22.80 11.67
N LEU A 149 8.12 22.85 10.72
CA LEU A 149 9.24 23.80 10.76
C LEU A 149 8.77 25.26 10.64
N ALA A 150 7.75 25.54 9.84
CA ALA A 150 7.13 26.87 9.77
C ALA A 150 6.49 27.26 11.10
N PHE A 151 5.78 26.35 11.76
CA PHE A 151 5.26 26.52 13.12
C PHE A 151 6.38 26.84 14.12
N LEU A 152 7.47 26.06 14.13
CA LEU A 152 8.60 26.31 15.02
C LEU A 152 9.19 27.71 14.81
N ARG A 153 9.37 28.15 13.56
CA ARG A 153 9.82 29.52 13.26
C ARG A 153 8.82 30.57 13.75
N ALA A 154 7.52 30.35 13.55
CA ALA A 154 6.47 31.28 13.97
C ALA A 154 6.39 31.48 15.49
N VAL A 155 6.84 30.51 16.29
CA VAL A 155 6.94 30.61 17.76
C VAL A 155 8.35 30.97 18.25
N GLY A 156 9.22 31.42 17.35
CA GLY A 156 10.55 31.94 17.69
C GLY A 156 11.64 30.90 17.92
N VAL A 157 11.47 29.66 17.42
CA VAL A 157 12.52 28.64 17.53
C VAL A 157 13.63 28.91 16.51
N GLU A 158 14.84 29.07 17.03
CA GLU A 158 16.02 29.18 16.19
C GLU A 158 16.39 27.84 15.56
N GLN A 159 16.73 27.85 14.27
CA GLN A 159 17.20 26.68 13.53
C GLN A 159 18.39 25.99 14.20
N SER A 160 19.26 26.75 14.87
CA SER A 160 20.42 26.26 15.61
C SER A 160 20.03 25.24 16.70
N THR A 161 18.81 25.35 17.26
CA THR A 161 18.30 24.50 18.34
C THR A 161 17.60 23.24 17.84
N ILE A 162 17.42 23.11 16.52
CA ILE A 162 16.72 22.00 15.87
C ILE A 162 17.73 20.95 15.42
N ASP A 163 17.57 19.73 15.92
CA ASP A 163 18.29 18.55 15.47
C ASP A 163 17.41 17.71 14.55
N PHE A 164 18.00 17.18 13.48
CA PHE A 164 17.34 16.24 12.58
C PHE A 164 17.88 14.83 12.77
N ARG A 165 17.04 13.82 12.56
CA ARG A 165 17.48 12.42 12.48
C ARG A 165 16.59 11.68 11.49
N VAL A 166 17.19 10.98 10.53
CA VAL A 166 16.44 10.08 9.65
C VAL A 166 16.18 8.77 10.40
N GLN A 167 14.96 8.25 10.28
CA GLN A 167 14.60 6.90 10.71
C GLN A 167 14.15 6.10 9.49
N ILE A 168 14.90 5.06 9.13
CA ILE A 168 14.70 4.30 7.89
C ILE A 168 14.97 2.81 8.13
N HIS A 169 14.44 1.96 7.25
CA HIS A 169 14.72 0.53 7.29
C HIS A 169 16.19 0.26 6.90
N GLU A 170 16.83 -0.75 7.51
CA GLU A 170 18.24 -1.03 7.29
C GLU A 170 18.59 -1.44 5.84
N THR A 171 17.61 -1.90 5.09
CA THR A 171 17.76 -2.29 3.67
C THR A 171 17.74 -1.10 2.71
N ALA A 172 17.45 0.12 3.19
CA ALA A 172 17.37 1.32 2.37
C ALA A 172 18.62 2.18 2.48
N ASP A 173 18.87 3.01 1.45
CA ASP A 173 20.01 3.92 1.43
C ASP A 173 19.80 5.09 2.42
N ALA A 174 20.40 4.95 3.59
CA ALA A 174 20.36 5.95 4.66
C ALA A 174 21.01 7.28 4.24
N ASP A 175 22.09 7.24 3.45
CA ASP A 175 22.81 8.45 3.04
C ASP A 175 22.04 9.22 1.98
N ALA A 176 21.40 8.53 1.03
CA ALA A 176 20.48 9.14 0.09
C ALA A 176 19.28 9.78 0.80
N ALA A 177 18.71 9.10 1.79
CA ALA A 177 17.62 9.66 2.59
C ALA A 177 18.05 10.93 3.35
N VAL A 178 19.24 10.95 3.97
CA VAL A 178 19.77 12.15 4.63
C VAL A 178 19.96 13.29 3.63
N ARG A 179 20.55 13.02 2.46
CA ARG A 179 20.71 14.06 1.40
C ARG A 179 19.36 14.64 0.97
N TRP A 180 18.39 13.77 0.74
CA TRP A 180 17.06 14.18 0.31
C TRP A 180 16.36 15.04 1.36
N TRP A 181 16.38 14.60 2.63
CA TRP A 181 15.77 15.37 3.72
C TRP A 181 16.49 16.69 3.96
N ALA A 182 17.82 16.71 3.95
CA ALA A 182 18.62 17.93 4.09
C ALA A 182 18.25 18.98 3.02
N ALA A 183 18.13 18.55 1.76
CA ALA A 183 17.67 19.41 0.67
C ALA A 183 16.23 19.89 0.88
N LYS A 184 15.32 19.01 1.32
CA LYS A 184 13.92 19.38 1.57
C LYS A 184 13.74 20.39 2.70
N VAL A 185 14.45 20.24 3.82
CA VAL A 185 14.33 21.14 4.97
C VAL A 185 15.26 22.36 4.89
N GLY A 186 16.12 22.43 3.87
CA GLY A 186 17.07 23.53 3.70
C GLY A 186 18.15 23.57 4.79
N ALA A 187 18.63 22.41 5.22
CA ALA A 187 19.63 22.30 6.28
C ALA A 187 20.90 21.58 5.84
N ASP A 188 22.02 21.90 6.50
CA ASP A 188 23.29 21.21 6.28
C ASP A 188 23.23 19.76 6.80
N ARG A 189 23.86 18.81 6.09
CA ARG A 189 23.87 17.40 6.48
C ARG A 189 24.58 17.17 7.82
N THR A 190 25.50 18.04 8.22
CA THR A 190 26.26 17.95 9.48
C THR A 190 25.38 18.10 10.72
N ILE A 191 24.21 18.74 10.61
CA ILE A 191 23.27 18.87 11.73
C ILE A 191 22.36 17.65 11.89
N PHE A 192 22.41 16.70 10.95
CA PHE A 192 21.70 15.43 11.08
C PHE A 192 22.45 14.51 12.05
N ARG A 193 21.75 14.05 13.08
CA ARG A 193 22.21 13.01 13.98
C ARG A 193 22.24 11.66 13.27
N ARG A 194 23.02 10.72 13.82
CA ARG A 194 23.12 9.33 13.34
C ARG A 194 21.73 8.74 13.06
N THR A 195 21.55 8.25 11.83
CA THR A 195 20.33 7.61 11.35
C THR A 195 19.91 6.45 12.27
N SER A 196 18.61 6.37 12.56
CA SER A 196 17.99 5.26 13.28
C SER A 196 17.57 4.18 12.30
N LEU A 197 18.25 3.02 12.34
CA LEU A 197 17.94 1.88 11.48
C LEU A 197 16.89 0.98 12.14
N LYS A 198 15.77 0.77 11.45
CA LYS A 198 14.77 -0.23 11.82
C LYS A 198 15.16 -1.58 11.21
N ARG A 199 15.32 -2.59 12.08
CA ARG A 199 15.74 -3.95 11.72
C ARG A 199 14.58 -4.92 11.44
N HIS A 200 13.36 -4.56 11.83
CA HIS A 200 12.20 -5.42 11.59
C HIS A 200 11.65 -5.22 10.19
N ASN A 201 11.62 -6.30 9.42
CA ASN A 201 10.84 -6.43 8.20
C ASN A 201 9.38 -6.73 8.58
N PRO A 202 8.44 -5.78 8.42
CA PRO A 202 7.04 -6.08 8.61
C PRO A 202 6.64 -7.16 7.60
N LYS A 203 5.97 -8.24 8.02
CA LYS A 203 5.35 -9.23 7.10
C LYS A 203 4.22 -8.62 6.24
N THR A 204 4.05 -7.30 6.25
CA THR A 204 3.10 -6.59 5.41
C THR A 204 3.77 -6.26 4.08
N VAL A 205 3.10 -6.62 2.98
CA VAL A 205 3.47 -6.20 1.63
C VAL A 205 3.55 -4.68 1.64
N ARG A 206 4.76 -4.15 1.66
CA ARG A 206 5.02 -2.73 1.79
C ARG A 206 5.03 -2.12 0.39
N TYR A 207 3.94 -1.43 0.03
CA TYR A 207 3.82 -0.71 -1.24
C TYR A 207 4.80 0.45 -1.39
N ASN A 208 5.41 0.92 -0.29
CA ASN A 208 6.41 2.00 -0.28
C ASN A 208 7.85 1.45 -0.21
N THR A 209 8.24 0.66 -1.22
CA THR A 209 9.61 0.13 -1.39
C THR A 209 10.33 0.71 -2.62
N GLY A 210 9.70 1.66 -3.32
CA GLY A 210 10.27 2.35 -4.48
C GLY A 210 11.39 3.34 -4.12
N ALA A 211 12.02 3.88 -5.16
CA ALA A 211 13.13 4.85 -5.09
C ALA A 211 12.81 6.12 -4.29
N ASP A 212 11.52 6.41 -4.07
CA ASP A 212 11.03 7.58 -3.32
C ASP A 212 10.90 7.34 -1.80
N TYR A 213 11.29 6.16 -1.30
CA TYR A 213 11.25 5.89 0.13
C TYR A 213 12.47 6.48 0.87
N HIS A 214 12.28 7.65 1.47
CA HIS A 214 13.32 8.34 2.25
C HIS A 214 13.17 8.21 3.77
N GLY A 215 12.37 7.24 4.25
CA GLY A 215 12.13 7.06 5.68
C GLY A 215 11.27 8.16 6.31
N CYS A 216 11.31 8.22 7.64
CA CYS A 216 10.69 9.30 8.41
C CYS A 216 11.77 10.27 8.89
N LEU A 217 11.47 11.57 8.90
CA LEU A 217 12.30 12.55 9.56
C LEU A 217 11.84 12.74 11.01
N ILE A 218 12.79 12.68 11.93
CA ILE A 218 12.62 13.07 13.32
C ILE A 218 13.16 14.48 13.48
N VAL A 219 12.31 15.41 13.86
CA VAL A 219 12.65 16.79 14.22
C VAL A 219 12.65 16.89 15.74
N SER A 220 13.76 17.31 16.34
CA SER A 220 13.88 17.47 17.79
C SER A 220 14.34 18.88 18.14
N VAL A 221 13.69 19.51 19.12
CA VAL A 221 14.07 20.86 19.58
C VAL A 221 14.75 20.76 20.94
N ARG A 222 15.95 21.32 21.05
CA ARG A 222 16.68 21.42 22.33
C ARG A 222 16.07 22.53 23.19
N ARG A 223 16.08 22.36 24.52
CA ARG A 223 15.56 23.36 25.49
C ARG A 223 14.11 23.80 25.22
N SER A 224 13.25 22.86 24.83
CA SER A 224 11.92 23.17 24.29
C SER A 224 10.77 23.12 25.32
N ARG A 225 11.06 23.21 26.62
CA ARG A 225 10.03 23.05 27.67
C ARG A 225 8.94 24.11 27.55
N ALA A 226 9.32 25.38 27.42
CA ALA A 226 8.36 26.48 27.27
C ALA A 226 7.46 26.31 26.03
N ILE A 227 8.02 25.83 24.92
CA ILE A 227 7.26 25.56 23.69
C ILE A 227 6.30 24.39 23.90
N TYR A 228 6.74 23.33 24.57
CA TYR A 228 5.88 22.20 24.93
C TYR A 228 4.69 22.66 25.80
N ASP A 229 4.96 23.43 26.85
CA ASP A 229 3.92 23.93 27.77
C ASP A 229 2.94 24.85 27.03
N MET A 230 3.43 25.69 26.10
CA MET A 230 2.59 26.52 25.23
C MET A 230 1.72 25.68 24.29
N VAL A 231 2.28 24.64 23.65
CA VAL A 231 1.51 23.72 22.79
C VAL A 231 0.43 22.99 23.58
N GLU A 232 0.77 22.48 24.77
CA GLU A 232 -0.18 21.86 25.69
C GLU A 232 -1.33 22.81 26.04
N GLY A 233 -1.02 24.06 26.41
CA GLY A 233 -2.01 25.10 26.69
C GLY A 233 -2.91 25.44 25.50
N LEU A 234 -2.34 25.55 24.29
CA LEU A 234 -3.11 25.81 23.06
C LEU A 234 -4.10 24.68 22.77
N VAL A 235 -3.67 23.42 22.91
CA VAL A 235 -4.53 22.25 22.68
C VAL A 235 -5.69 22.25 23.67
N ILE A 236 -5.42 22.52 24.96
CA ILE A 236 -6.47 22.67 25.98
C ILE A 236 -7.46 23.77 25.56
N GLY A 237 -6.96 24.92 25.11
CA GLY A 237 -7.77 26.04 24.63
C GLY A 237 -8.67 25.66 23.44
N VAL A 238 -8.12 24.97 22.43
CA VAL A 238 -8.86 24.51 21.24
C VAL A 238 -9.95 23.50 21.64
N VAL A 239 -9.64 22.54 22.51
CA VAL A 239 -10.59 21.53 22.99
C VAL A 239 -11.75 22.20 23.74
N ARG A 240 -11.47 23.18 24.60
CA ARG A 240 -12.49 23.98 25.29
C ARG A 240 -13.33 24.79 24.31
N ALA A 241 -12.71 25.46 23.34
CA ALA A 241 -13.41 26.22 22.31
C ALA A 241 -14.32 25.33 21.43
N ALA A 242 -13.97 24.04 21.28
CA ALA A 242 -14.81 23.03 20.62
C ALA A 242 -15.94 22.48 21.53
N GLY A 243 -16.19 23.08 22.69
CA GLY A 243 -17.26 22.70 23.62
C GLY A 243 -16.97 21.42 24.41
N ARG A 244 -15.69 21.00 24.52
CA ARG A 244 -15.30 19.82 25.30
C ARG A 244 -14.69 20.25 26.64
N PRO A 245 -15.25 19.80 27.79
CA PRO A 245 -14.84 20.28 29.11
C PRO A 245 -13.52 19.68 29.62
N SER A 246 -13.03 18.58 29.05
CA SER A 246 -11.79 17.90 29.47
C SER A 246 -10.74 17.86 28.37
N ALA A 247 -9.48 18.13 28.73
CA ALA A 247 -8.34 17.96 27.85
C ALA A 247 -8.01 16.47 27.65
N PRO A 248 -7.39 16.06 26.52
CA PRO A 248 -7.07 14.65 26.24
C PRO A 248 -6.05 14.02 27.21
N CYS A 249 -5.53 14.78 28.17
CA CYS A 249 -4.47 14.40 29.11
C CYS A 249 -4.51 15.35 30.32
N ASP A 250 -5.56 15.29 31.15
CA ASP A 250 -5.45 15.76 32.54
C ASP A 250 -4.90 14.60 33.38
N PRO A 251 -3.60 14.54 33.70
CA PRO A 251 -3.08 13.62 34.70
C PRO A 251 -3.34 14.11 36.14
N TRP A 252 -3.88 15.32 36.32
CA TRP A 252 -4.11 15.91 37.64
C TRP A 252 -5.59 16.27 37.80
N PRO A 253 -6.28 15.72 38.81
CA PRO A 253 -7.59 16.22 39.18
C PRO A 253 -7.47 17.68 39.65
N GLN A 254 -8.49 18.47 39.30
CA GLN A 254 -8.68 19.84 39.79
C GLN A 254 -8.83 19.87 41.32
#